data_AF-A0A820YBT7-F1
#
_entry.id   AF-A0A820YBT7-F1
#
_cell.length_a   1.000
_cell.length_b   1.000
_cell.length_c   1.000
_cell.angle_alpha   90.00
_cell.angle_beta   90.00
_cell.angle_gamma   90.00
#
_symmetry.space_group_name_H-M   'P 1'
#
loop_
_entity.id
_entity.type
_entity.pdbx_description
1 polymer ?
#
loop_
_entity_poly.entity_id
_entity_poly.type
_entity_poly.pdbx_seq_one_letter_code
_entity_poly.pdbx_strand_id
1 'polypeptide(L)' 'RFGTKGLATIFVVNESDAAILNEIQSRFEVQITEMPDEINADTYIENH' A
#
# COMPACT_ATOMS: atom_id res chain seq x y z
N ARG A 1 -1.46 19.47 -11.02
CA ARG A 1 -0.77 18.26 -10.55
C ARG A 1 -0.89 18.25 -9.02
N PHE A 2 -2.09 17.94 -8.50
CA PHE A 2 -2.47 18.21 -7.11
C PHE A 2 -3.07 16.98 -6.37
N GLY A 3 -3.12 15.81 -7.03
CA GLY A 3 -3.61 14.59 -6.40
C GLY A 3 -2.57 14.00 -5.45
N THR A 4 -2.94 13.85 -4.18
CA THR A 4 -2.09 13.27 -3.12
C THR A 4 -2.58 11.91 -2.65
N LYS A 5 -3.86 11.59 -2.89
CA LYS A 5 -4.43 10.27 -2.60
C LYS A 5 -4.10 9.25 -3.69
N GLY A 6 -3.83 8.03 -3.26
CA GLY A 6 -3.61 6.88 -4.12
C GLY A 6 -3.60 5.57 -3.32
N LEU A 7 -3.87 4.46 -4.00
CA LEU A 7 -3.83 3.12 -3.45
C LEU A 7 -2.70 2.34 -4.12
N ALA A 8 -1.88 1.66 -3.33
CA ALA A 8 -0.85 0.75 -3.82
C ALA A 8 -1.11 -0.66 -3.25
N THR A 9 -1.10 -1.66 -4.11
CA THR A 9 -1.28 -3.08 -3.75
C THR A 9 -0.05 -3.85 -4.20
N ILE A 10 0.45 -4.73 -3.32
CA ILE A 10 1.64 -5.54 -3.57
C ILE A 10 1.24 -7.01 -3.46
N PHE A 11 1.60 -7.81 -4.47
CA PHE A 11 1.46 -9.25 -4.41
C PHE A 11 2.73 -9.89 -3.87
N VAL A 12 2.59 -10.69 -2.83
CA VAL A 12 3.68 -11.47 -2.22
C VAL A 12 3.50 -12.92 -2.65
N VAL A 13 4.41 -13.43 -3.48
CA VAL A 13 4.32 -14.78 -4.07
C VAL A 13 5.29 -15.75 -3.38
N ASN A 14 6.39 -15.24 -2.84
CA ASN A 14 7.42 -16.04 -2.18
C ASN A 14 8.04 -15.29 -0.97
N GLU A 15 8.92 -15.97 -0.23
CA GLU A 15 9.59 -15.40 0.95
C GLU A 15 10.53 -14.23 0.62
N SER A 16 11.11 -14.20 -0.59
CA SER A 16 11.96 -13.07 -1.03
C SER A 16 11.13 -11.79 -1.20
N ASP A 17 9.90 -11.89 -1.69
CA ASP A 17 9.00 -10.75 -1.83
C ASP A 17 8.64 -10.18 -0.45
N ALA A 18 8.41 -11.05 0.53
CA ALA A 18 8.14 -10.66 1.91
C ALA A 18 9.36 -9.98 2.56
N ALA A 19 10.57 -10.45 2.28
CA ALA A 19 11.81 -9.84 2.76
C ALA A 19 11.97 -8.40 2.23
N ILE A 20 11.71 -8.19 0.94
CA ILE A 20 11.76 -6.85 0.31
C ILE A 20 10.68 -5.94 0.90
N LEU A 21 9.45 -6.45 1.09
CA LEU A 21 8.37 -5.69 1.70
C LEU A 21 8.76 -5.18 3.10
N ASN A 22 9.38 -6.04 3.91
CA ASN A 22 9.84 -5.67 5.26
C ASN A 22 10.96 -4.62 5.23
N GLU A 23 11.89 -4.69 4.27
CA GLU A 23 12.92 -3.67 4.09
C GLU A 23 12.30 -2.31 3.74
N ILE A 24 11.30 -2.29 2.85
CA ILE A 24 10.57 -1.07 2.47
C ILE A 24 9.88 -0.44 3.69
N GLN A 25 9.16 -1.25 4.48
CA GLN A 25 8.48 -0.76 5.68
C GLN A 25 9.47 -0.12 6.67
N SER A 26 10.62 -0.77 6.93
CA SER A 26 11.65 -0.24 7.82
C SER A 26 12.29 1.03 7.27
N ARG A 27 12.49 1.13 5.96
CA ARG A 27 13.17 2.27 5.33
C ARG A 27 12.34 3.54 5.34
N PHE A 28 11.02 3.41 5.16
CA PHE A 28 10.11 4.54 5.08
C PHE A 28 9.32 4.78 6.35
N GLU A 29 9.53 3.95 7.39
CA GLU A 29 8.79 3.99 8.66
C GLU A 29 7.27 3.94 8.44
N VAL A 30 6.83 3.10 7.49
CA VAL A 30 5.43 2.93 7.11
C VAL A 30 4.95 1.51 7.41
N GLN A 31 3.66 1.40 7.74
CA GLN A 31 2.99 0.11 7.90
C GLN A 31 2.18 -0.21 6.65
N ILE A 32 2.48 -1.35 6.02
CA ILE A 32 1.73 -1.91 4.89
C ILE A 32 0.90 -3.06 5.45
N THR A 33 -0.41 -2.86 5.57
CA THR A 33 -1.34 -3.88 6.08
C THR A 33 -1.80 -4.82 4.96
N GLU A 34 -2.28 -5.99 5.33
CA GLU A 34 -2.96 -6.87 4.38
C GLU A 34 -4.19 -6.19 3.75
N MET A 35 -4.54 -6.62 2.53
CA MET A 35 -5.68 -6.06 1.79
C MET A 35 -6.99 -6.48 2.47
N PRO A 36 -7.84 -5.53 2.90
CA PRO A 36 -9.12 -5.85 3.51
C PRO A 36 -10.13 -6.29 2.44
N ASP A 37 -11.20 -6.97 2.87
CA ASP A 37 -12.30 -7.39 1.99
C ASP A 37 -13.06 -6.20 1.38
N GLU A 38 -13.10 -5.07 2.10
CA GLU A 38 -13.77 -3.84 1.67
C GLU A 38 -12.83 -2.63 1.80
N ILE A 39 -12.77 -1.82 0.74
CA ILE A 39 -12.02 -0.56 0.71
C ILE A 39 -12.96 0.55 0.22
N ASN A 40 -13.05 1.64 0.98
CA ASN A 40 -13.84 2.80 0.58
C ASN A 40 -13.07 3.63 -0.48
N ALA A 41 -13.70 3.84 -1.64
CA ALA A 41 -13.13 4.60 -2.77
C ALA A 41 -12.68 6.02 -2.40
N ASP A 42 -13.37 6.70 -1.49
CA ASP A 42 -13.05 8.08 -1.08
C ASP A 42 -11.70 8.20 -0.34
N THR A 43 -11.17 7.06 0.13
CA THR A 43 -9.87 7.00 0.82
C THR A 43 -8.69 7.14 -0.14
N TYR A 44 -8.85 6.74 -1.40
CA TYR A 44 -7.77 6.75 -2.40
C TYR A 44 -8.12 7.50 -3.69
N ILE A 45 -9.38 7.92 -3.88
CA ILE A 45 -9.82 8.78 -4.97
C ILE A 45 -10.15 10.16 -4.42
N GLU A 46 -9.60 11.21 -5.05
CA GLU A 46 -10.05 12.57 -4.82
C GLU A 46 -11.26 12.85 -5.71
N ASN A 47 -12.43 12.99 -5.09
CA ASN A 47 -13.62 13.48 -5.78
C ASN A 47 -13.53 15.01 -5.88
N HIS A 48 -13.44 15.53 -7.10
CA HIS A 48 -13.55 16.95 -7.40
C HIS A 48 -14.94 17.28 -7.94
#